data_AF-A0A1C5DNU3-F1
#
_entry.id   AF-A0A1C5DNU3-F1
#
_cell.length_a   1.000
_cell.length_b   1.000
_cell.length_c   1.000
_cell.angle_alpha   90.00
_cell.angle_beta   90.00
_cell.angle_gamma   90.00
#
_symmetry.space_group_name_H-M   'P 1'
#
loop_
_entity.id
_entity.type
_entity.pdbx_description
1 polymer ?
#
loop_
_entity_poly.entity_id
_entity_poly.type
_entity_poly.pdbx_seq_one_letter_code
_entity_poly.pdbx_strand_id
1 'polypeptide(L)'
;MVGTAGLEAELRRHLELHQRQLAEYKGIEKRDFPPGRDAPEDRLRHLVLRAGIDLETFWTQWLTHALTEFADLPALQADSGQSEATPPKAGQS
;
A
#
# COMPACT_ATOMS: atom_id res chain seq x y z
N MET A 1 -10.07 -7.52 -15.64
CA MET A 1 -10.13 -7.99 -14.24
C MET A 1 -8.71 -7.99 -13.70
N VAL A 2 -8.44 -7.27 -12.62
CA VAL A 2 -7.16 -7.36 -11.91
C VAL A 2 -7.28 -8.53 -10.93
N GLY A 3 -6.47 -9.56 -11.12
CA GLY A 3 -6.31 -10.64 -10.13
C GLY A 3 -5.54 -10.15 -8.89
N THR A 4 -5.39 -11.01 -7.90
CA THR A 4 -4.72 -10.70 -6.61
C THR A 4 -3.34 -10.06 -6.80
N ALA A 5 -2.55 -10.52 -7.78
CA ALA A 5 -1.23 -9.97 -8.08
C ALA A 5 -1.25 -8.49 -8.52
N GLY A 6 -2.26 -8.05 -9.27
CA GLY A 6 -2.34 -6.64 -9.68
C GLY A 6 -2.86 -5.73 -8.57
N LEU A 7 -3.64 -6.27 -7.62
CA LEU A 7 -4.01 -5.52 -6.42
C LEU A 7 -2.79 -5.31 -5.51
N GLU A 8 -1.98 -6.34 -5.30
CA GLU A 8 -0.73 -6.26 -4.53
C GLU A 8 0.25 -5.22 -5.12
N ALA A 9 0.40 -5.20 -6.44
CA ALA A 9 1.20 -4.19 -7.13
C ALA A 9 0.66 -2.76 -6.90
N GLU A 10 -0.67 -2.58 -6.93
CA GLU A 10 -1.28 -1.27 -6.70
C GLU A 10 -1.14 -0.82 -5.24
N LEU A 11 -1.23 -1.73 -4.27
CA LEU A 11 -0.97 -1.44 -2.85
C LEU A 11 0.48 -0.97 -2.62
N ARG A 12 1.47 -1.62 -3.26
CA ARG A 12 2.88 -1.19 -3.18
C ARG A 12 3.07 0.21 -3.76
N ARG A 13 2.48 0.47 -4.93
CA ARG A 13 2.54 1.80 -5.57
C ARG A 13 1.96 2.90 -4.67
N HIS A 14 0.82 2.63 -4.02
CA HIS A 14 0.23 3.57 -3.07
C HIS A 14 1.10 3.75 -1.84
N LEU A 15 1.69 2.68 -1.31
CA LEU A 15 2.58 2.77 -0.14
C LEU A 15 3.75 3.72 -0.42
N GLU A 16 4.40 3.58 -1.57
CA GLU A 16 5.49 4.47 -1.96
C GLU A 16 5.05 5.93 -2.10
N LEU A 17 3.84 6.17 -2.63
CA LEU A 17 3.29 7.52 -2.74
C LEU A 17 3.11 8.16 -1.36
N HIS A 18 2.44 7.46 -0.44
CA HIS A 18 2.19 7.96 0.91
C HIS A 18 3.48 8.11 1.72
N GLN A 19 4.47 7.23 1.53
CA GLN A 19 5.78 7.37 2.17
C GLN A 19 6.51 8.63 1.70
N ARG A 20 6.46 8.95 0.40
CA ARG A 20 7.04 10.20 -0.13
C ARG A 20 6.32 11.42 0.44
N GLN A 21 4.98 11.40 0.48
CA GLN A 21 4.20 12.52 1.01
C GLN A 21 4.45 12.74 2.51
N LEU A 22 4.53 11.66 3.29
CA LEU A 22 4.86 11.70 4.72
C LEU A 22 6.25 12.30 4.96
N ALA A 23 7.25 11.90 4.16
CA ALA A 23 8.61 12.43 4.26
C ALA A 23 8.64 13.93 3.95
N GLU A 24 7.90 14.37 2.94
CA GLU A 24 7.75 15.78 2.60
C GLU A 24 7.15 16.58 3.77
N TYR A 25 6.02 16.12 4.32
CA TYR A 25 5.34 16.83 5.42
C TYR A 25 6.19 16.91 6.69
N LYS A 26 6.91 15.82 7.04
CA LYS A 26 7.89 15.85 8.14
C LYS A 26 9.05 16.81 7.88
N GLY A 27 9.47 16.93 6.61
CA GLY A 27 10.47 17.92 6.19
C GLY A 27 9.99 19.36 6.35
N ILE A 28 8.74 19.64 5.96
CA ILE A 28 8.07 20.93 6.18
C ILE A 28 7.98 21.23 7.68
N GLU A 29 7.54 20.28 8.49
CA GLU A 29 7.40 20.44 9.94
C GLU A 29 8.71 20.89 10.59
N LYS A 30 9.80 20.17 10.29
CA LYS A 30 11.13 20.46 10.83
C LYS A 30 11.65 21.84 10.44
N ARG A 31 11.39 22.28 9.21
CA ARG A 31 11.93 23.54 8.66
C ARG A 31 11.11 24.74 9.09
N ASP A 32 9.78 24.62 9.05
CA ASP A 32 8.87 25.75 9.12
C ASP A 32 8.27 25.94 10.52
N PHE A 33 8.34 24.91 11.39
CA PHE A 33 7.81 24.94 12.76
C PHE A 33 8.86 24.52 13.82
N PRO A 34 10.03 25.20 13.88
CA PRO A 34 10.99 24.94 14.94
C PRO A 34 10.45 25.36 16.32
N PRO A 35 11.03 24.83 17.43
CA PRO A 35 10.66 25.24 18.79
C PRO A 35 10.70 26.77 18.98
N GLY A 36 9.68 27.32 19.65
CA GLY A 36 9.55 28.76 19.92
C GLY A 36 8.78 29.54 18.85
N ARG A 37 8.36 28.91 17.75
CA ARG A 37 7.49 29.52 16.73
C ARG A 37 6.01 29.35 17.10
N ASP A 38 5.53 30.20 18.02
CA ASP A 38 4.28 29.96 18.74
C ASP A 38 3.17 31.02 18.53
N ALA A 39 3.27 31.87 17.50
CA ALA A 39 2.20 32.80 17.17
C ALA A 39 0.88 32.04 16.86
N PRO A 40 -0.31 32.59 17.16
CA PRO A 40 -1.57 31.87 16.93
C PRO A 40 -1.77 31.34 15.50
N GLU A 41 -1.36 32.10 14.49
CA GLU A 41 -1.40 31.67 13.09
C GLU A 41 -0.44 30.51 12.80
N ASP A 42 0.77 30.55 13.37
CA ASP A 42 1.74 29.44 13.26
C ASP A 42 1.17 28.16 13.88
N ARG A 43 0.55 28.25 15.06
CA ARG A 43 -0.08 27.10 15.72
C ARG A 43 -1.20 26.50 14.87
N LEU A 44 -2.04 27.33 14.25
CA LEU A 44 -3.12 26.86 13.38
C LEU A 44 -2.56 26.16 12.13
N ARG A 45 -1.54 26.74 11.48
CA ARG A 45 -0.88 26.12 10.32
C ARG A 45 -0.20 24.81 10.70
N HIS A 46 0.47 24.76 11.86
CA HIS A 46 1.09 23.53 12.35
C HIS A 46 0.05 22.45 12.64
N LEU A 47 -1.10 22.82 13.21
CA LEU A 47 -2.20 21.89 13.47
C LEU A 47 -2.70 21.23 12.18
N VAL A 48 -2.87 22.01 11.11
CA VAL A 48 -3.28 21.47 9.79
C VAL A 48 -2.21 20.56 9.20
N LEU A 49 -0.94 20.96 9.26
CA LEU A 49 0.17 20.11 8.79
C LEU A 49 0.21 18.78 9.55
N ARG A 50 0.03 18.82 10.88
CA ARG A 50 -0.01 17.62 11.72
C ARG A 50 -1.14 16.69 11.32
N ALA A 51 -2.33 17.21 11.02
CA ALA A 51 -3.42 16.37 10.51
C ALA A 51 -3.04 15.65 9.21
N GLY A 52 -2.31 16.33 8.31
CA GLY A 52 -1.74 15.69 7.11
C GLY A 52 -0.73 14.60 7.46
N ILE A 53 0.21 14.86 8.36
CA ILE A 53 1.20 13.87 8.82
C ILE A 53 0.52 12.64 9.44
N ASP A 54 -0.50 12.85 10.26
CA ASP A 54 -1.24 11.78 10.92
C ASP A 54 -1.97 10.90 9.90
N LEU A 55 -2.59 11.51 8.89
CA LEU A 55 -3.26 10.79 7.80
C LEU A 55 -2.28 9.96 6.95
N GLU A 56 -1.16 10.55 6.55
CA GLU A 56 -0.13 9.84 5.79
C GLU A 56 0.52 8.72 6.61
N THR A 57 0.70 8.94 7.92
CA THR A 57 1.19 7.91 8.85
C THR A 57 0.21 6.74 8.93
N PHE A 58 -1.09 7.02 9.02
CA PHE A 58 -2.12 5.99 8.98
C PHE A 58 -2.06 5.17 7.69
N TRP A 59 -2.04 5.81 6.52
CA TRP A 59 -2.02 5.10 5.24
C TRP A 59 -0.77 4.26 5.04
N THR A 60 0.41 4.79 5.40
CA THR A 60 1.66 4.03 5.31
C THR A 60 1.65 2.79 6.21
N GLN A 61 1.15 2.91 7.44
CA GLN A 61 1.04 1.77 8.36
C GLN A 61 0.03 0.74 7.85
N TRP A 62 -1.16 1.19 7.46
CA TRP A 62 -2.21 0.31 6.98
C TRP A 62 -1.81 -0.43 5.70
N LEU A 63 -1.22 0.26 4.72
CA LEU A 63 -0.75 -0.36 3.47
C LEU A 63 0.39 -1.36 3.71
N THR A 64 1.29 -1.05 4.64
CA THR A 64 2.35 -1.98 5.06
C THR A 64 1.73 -3.25 5.65
N HIS A 65 0.77 -3.11 6.57
CA HIS A 65 0.08 -4.24 7.17
C HIS A 65 -0.72 -5.04 6.13
N ALA A 66 -1.46 -4.37 5.25
CA ALA A 66 -2.20 -5.03 4.18
C ALA A 66 -1.28 -5.85 3.28
N LEU A 67 -0.09 -5.33 2.92
CA LEU A 67 0.89 -6.08 2.13
C LEU A 67 1.45 -7.29 2.88
N THR A 68 1.59 -7.23 4.20
CA THR A 68 1.93 -8.41 5.02
C THR A 68 0.84 -9.47 4.93
N GLU A 69 -0.42 -9.09 5.15
CA GLU A 69 -1.55 -10.03 5.04
C GLU A 69 -1.65 -10.65 3.64
N PHE A 70 -1.41 -9.87 2.58
CA PHE A 70 -1.40 -10.37 1.20
C PHE A 70 -0.31 -11.42 0.94
N ALA A 71 0.86 -11.30 1.57
CA ALA A 71 1.92 -12.29 1.45
C ALA A 71 1.55 -13.63 2.11
N ASP A 72 0.70 -13.59 3.13
CA ASP A 72 0.25 -14.76 3.89
C ASP A 72 -1.03 -15.40 3.31
N LEU A 73 -1.73 -14.71 2.40
CA LEU A 73 -2.88 -15.28 1.71
C LEU A 73 -2.41 -16.42 0.79
N PRO A 74 -2.98 -17.64 0.92
CA PRO A 74 -2.69 -18.71 -0.03
C PRO A 74 -3.06 -18.21 -1.43
N ALA A 75 -2.20 -18.48 -2.42
CA ALA A 75 -2.47 -18.16 -3.82
C ALA A 75 -3.77 -18.85 -4.25
N LEU A 76 -4.90 -18.15 -4.09
CA LEU A 76 -6.25 -18.72 -4.15
C LEU A 76 -6.66 -19.22 -5.54
N GLN A 77 -5.77 -19.22 -6.54
CA GLN A 77 -6.08 -19.60 -7.92
C GLN A 77 -4.87 -20.19 -8.67
N ALA A 78 -4.18 -21.16 -8.07
CA ALA A 78 -3.20 -21.95 -8.80
C ALA A 78 -3.49 -23.46 -8.73
N ASP A 79 -4.75 -23.89 -8.78
CA ASP A 79 -5.07 -25.23 -9.31
C ASP A 79 -6.56 -25.38 -9.65
N SER A 80 -6.99 -24.82 -10.78
CA SER A 80 -8.25 -25.24 -11.42
C SER A 80 -8.01 -25.59 -12.89
N GLY A 81 -6.90 -26.27 -13.17
CA GLY A 81 -6.61 -26.79 -14.50
C GLY A 81 -5.42 -27.72 -14.56
N GLN A 82 -5.64 -29.00 -14.22
CA GLN A 82 -5.12 -30.16 -14.95
C GLN A 82 -5.61 -31.49 -14.35
N SER A 83 -6.73 -32.02 -14.84
CA SER A 83 -6.90 -33.47 -15.05
C SER A 83 -8.08 -33.76 -15.98
N GLU A 84 -7.89 -33.56 -17.28
CA GLU A 84 -8.39 -34.52 -18.27
C GLU A 84 -7.60 -34.41 -19.58
N ALA A 85 -6.38 -34.96 -19.57
CA ALA A 85 -5.70 -35.37 -20.79
C ALA A 85 -5.90 -36.89 -20.91
N THR A 86 -6.93 -37.32 -21.64
CA THR A 86 -7.02 -38.70 -22.13
C THR A 86 -6.41 -38.75 -23.54
N PRO A 87 -5.23 -39.37 -23.75
CA PRO A 87 -4.65 -39.58 -25.07
C PRO A 87 -5.36 -40.71 -25.85
N PRO A 88 -5.19 -40.79 -27.19
CA PRO A 88 -6.07 -41.56 -28.07
C PRO A 88 -5.79 -43.07 -28.03
N LYS A 89 -6.84 -43.90 -28.06
CA LYS A 89 -6.70 -45.32 -28.42
C LYS A 89 -6.68 -45.47 -29.94
N ALA A 90 -5.47 -45.78 -30.43
CA ALA A 90 -5.25 -46.34 -31.75
C ALA A 90 -5.98 -47.69 -31.92
N GLY A 91 -6.52 -47.88 -33.13
CA GLY A 91 -6.76 -49.15 -33.84
C GLY A 91 -7.17 -50.39 -33.03
N GLN A 92 -8.37 -50.87 -33.32
CA GLN A 92 -8.64 -52.31 -33.33
C GLN A 92 -9.75 -52.62 -34.36
N SER A 93 -9.31 -53.36 -35.39
CA SER A 93 -10.03 -54.28 -36.30
C SER A 93 -11.12 -53.77 -37.22
#